data_AF-A0A7J5D5D3-F1
#
_entry.id   AF-A0A7J5D5D3-F1
#
_cell.length_a   1.000
_cell.length_b   1.000
_cell.length_c   1.000
_cell.angle_alpha   90.00
_cell.angle_beta   90.00
_cell.angle_gamma   90.00
#
_symmetry.space_group_name_H-M   'P 1'
#
loop_
_entity.id
_entity.type
_entity.pdbx_description
1 polymer ?
#
loop_
_entity_poly.entity_id
_entity_poly.type
_entity_poly.pdbx_seq_one_letter_code
_entity_poly.pdbx_strand_id
1 'polypeptide(L)' 'MPTLTLITFAPSSDAAYRTGLISRYLNARSSRERLAIRNEALAYDQANPDASLMDELLGASLGNVA' A
#
# COMPACT_ATOMS: atom_id res chain seq x y z
N MET A 1 36.45 12.32 12.16
CA MET A 1 35.08 12.78 12.47
C MET A 1 34.09 11.93 11.67
N PRO A 2 33.62 10.76 12.15
CA PRO A 2 32.41 10.16 11.61
C PRO A 2 31.27 10.50 12.59
N THR A 3 30.09 10.92 12.13
CA THR A 3 29.00 9.98 11.92
C THR A 3 27.91 10.69 11.14
N LEU A 4 27.71 10.27 9.89
CA LEU A 4 26.45 10.41 9.18
C LEU A 4 25.99 8.99 8.87
N THR A 5 25.00 8.52 9.62
CA THR A 5 24.08 7.52 9.12
C THR A 5 22.74 7.90 9.70
N LEU A 6 21.96 8.61 8.88
CA LEU A 6 20.55 8.82 9.11
C LEU A 6 19.90 7.43 9.07
N ILE A 7 19.75 6.80 10.23
CA ILE A 7 19.05 5.53 10.27
C ILE A 7 17.57 5.84 10.20
N THR A 8 17.02 5.76 8.99
CA THR A 8 15.58 5.77 8.73
C THR A 8 14.97 4.48 9.31
N PHE A 9 14.74 4.44 10.62
CA PHE A 9 13.89 3.46 11.28
C PHE A 9 12.47 4.09 11.36
N ALA A 10 11.41 3.58 10.73
CA ALA A 10 11.17 2.26 10.17
C ALA A 10 10.17 2.30 8.99
N PRO A 11 10.61 2.09 7.73
CA PRO A 11 9.70 1.92 6.59
C PRO A 11 9.22 0.46 6.43
N SER A 12 9.73 -0.50 7.21
CA SER A 12 9.48 -1.93 6.97
C SER A 12 8.04 -2.36 7.28
N SER A 13 7.40 -1.81 8.32
CA SER A 13 6.03 -2.20 8.66
C SER A 13 5.02 -1.59 7.68
N ASP A 14 5.26 -0.36 7.26
CA ASP A 14 4.39 0.37 6.35
C ASP A 14 4.55 -0.09 4.90
N ALA A 15 5.79 -0.22 4.41
CA ALA A 15 6.04 -0.71 3.06
C ALA A 15 5.65 -2.18 2.89
N ALA A 16 5.88 -3.04 3.90
CA ALA A 16 5.42 -4.43 3.84
C ALA A 16 3.89 -4.54 3.89
N TYR A 17 3.23 -3.69 4.70
CA TYR A 17 1.77 -3.61 4.73
C TYR A 17 1.21 -3.19 3.38
N ARG A 18 1.72 -2.09 2.81
CA ARG A 18 1.33 -1.58 1.48
C ARG A 18 1.53 -2.63 0.39
N THR A 19 2.70 -3.27 0.34
CA THR A 19 3.02 -4.35 -0.61
C THR A 19 2.08 -5.54 -0.46
N GLY A 20 1.78 -5.95 0.78
CA GLY A 20 0.85 -7.03 1.07
C GLY A 20 -0.58 -6.71 0.62
N LEU A 21 -1.02 -5.48 0.84
CA LEU A 21 -2.36 -5.03 0.48
C LEU A 21 -2.55 -4.95 -1.05
N ILE A 22 -1.55 -4.44 -1.77
CA ILE A 22 -1.48 -4.45 -3.24
C ILE A 22 -1.51 -5.89 -3.77
N SER A 23 -0.70 -6.79 -3.20
CA SER A 23 -0.64 -8.19 -3.63
C SER A 23 -1.98 -8.91 -3.43
N ARG A 24 -2.67 -8.67 -2.31
CA ARG A 24 -4.03 -9.19 -2.06
C ARG A 24 -5.03 -8.62 -3.06
N TYR A 25 -4.94 -7.34 -3.39
CA TYR A 25 -5.83 -6.69 -4.34
C TYR A 25 -5.70 -7.26 -5.76
N LEU A 26 -4.47 -7.48 -6.23
CA LEU A 26 -4.20 -8.08 -7.55
C LEU A 26 -4.64 -9.54 -7.64
N ASN A 27 -4.53 -10.29 -6.54
CA ASN A 27 -4.93 -11.71 -6.49
C ASN A 27 -6.40 -11.93 -6.09
N ALA A 28 -7.16 -10.88 -5.80
CA ALA A 28 -8.54 -10.99 -5.35
C ALA A 28 -9.43 -11.56 -6.46
N ARG A 29 -10.12 -12.66 -6.14
CA ARG A 29 -10.92 -13.44 -7.12
C ARG A 29 -12.35 -12.94 -7.23
N SER A 30 -12.79 -12.15 -6.25
CA SER A 30 -14.15 -11.62 -6.21
C SER A 30 -14.18 -10.09 -6.11
N SER A 31 -15.26 -9.50 -6.63
CA SER A 31 -15.54 -8.08 -6.46
C SER A 31 -15.72 -7.70 -4.98
N ARG A 32 -16.19 -8.63 -4.14
CA ARG A 32 -16.35 -8.46 -2.70
C ARG A 32 -15.01 -8.35 -1.98
N GLU A 33 -14.05 -9.21 -2.31
CA GLU A 33 -12.68 -9.12 -1.78
C GLU A 33 -12.01 -7.81 -2.20
N ARG A 34 -12.13 -7.42 -3.48
CA ARG A 34 -11.60 -6.13 -3.95
C ARG A 34 -12.25 -4.93 -3.26
N LEU A 35 -13.52 -5.02 -2.90
CA LEU A 35 -14.20 -3.97 -2.15
C LEU A 35 -13.69 -3.91 -0.70
N ALA A 36 -13.54 -5.05 -0.04
CA ALA A 36 -13.01 -5.12 1.32
C ALA A 36 -11.60 -4.51 1.40
N ILE A 37 -10.74 -4.84 0.42
CA ILE A 37 -9.36 -4.32 0.36
C ILE A 37 -9.34 -2.81 0.07
N ARG A 38 -10.24 -2.30 -0.79
CA ARG A 38 -10.36 -0.85 -1.02
C ARG A 38 -10.84 -0.09 0.23
N ASN A 39 -11.77 -0.67 1.00
CA ASN A 39 -12.19 -0.07 2.26
C ASN A 39 -11.05 -0.05 3.29
N GLU A 40 -10.22 -1.08 3.32
CA GLU A 40 -9.01 -1.13 4.16
C GLU A 40 -8.01 -0.04 3.75
N ALA A 41 -7.77 0.13 2.45
CA ALA A 41 -6.92 1.21 1.93
C ALA A 41 -7.48 2.60 2.25
N LEU A 42 -8.79 2.81 2.11
CA LEU A 42 -9.43 4.09 2.46
C LEU A 42 -9.26 4.43 3.95
N ALA A 43 -9.39 3.44 4.84
CA ALA A 43 -9.17 3.63 6.27
C ALA A 43 -7.71 3.98 6.57
N TYR A 44 -6.78 3.37 5.84
CA TYR A 44 -5.36 3.70 5.93
C TYR A 44 -5.09 5.15 5.46
N ASP A 45 -5.67 5.58 4.33
CA ASP A 45 -5.49 6.93 3.78
C ASP A 45 -6.05 8.01 4.72
N GLN A 46 -7.17 7.73 5.39
CA GLN A 46 -7.72 8.62 6.43
C GLN A 46 -6.76 8.78 7.61
N ALA A 47 -5.99 7.74 7.94
CA ALA A 47 -4.99 7.78 9.01
C ALA A 47 -3.64 8.37 8.54
N ASN A 48 -3.36 8.36 7.22
CA ASN A 48 -2.09 8.75 6.63
C ASN A 48 -2.31 9.75 5.46
N PRO A 49 -2.58 11.03 5.74
CA PRO A 49 -2.95 12.01 4.72
C PRO A 49 -1.85 12.32 3.70
N ASP A 50 -0.59 12.02 4.03
CA ASP A 50 0.56 12.28 3.16
C ASP A 50 0.82 11.16 2.14
N ALA A 51 0.09 10.03 2.22
CA ALA A 51 0.33 8.85 1.40
C ALA A 51 -0.97 8.12 1.02
N SER A 52 -1.28 8.05 -0.28
CA SER A 52 -2.52 7.45 -0.80
C SER A 52 -2.30 6.01 -1.26
N LEU A 53 -2.73 5.06 -0.43
CA LEU A 53 -2.74 3.64 -0.76
C LEU A 53 -3.82 3.31 -1.80
N MET A 54 -4.92 4.07 -1.84
CA MET A 54 -5.92 3.93 -2.91
C MET A 54 -5.35 4.21 -4.31
N ASP A 55 -4.50 5.24 -4.45
CA ASP A 55 -3.86 5.53 -5.73
C ASP A 55 -2.87 4.43 -6.13
N GLU A 56 -2.15 3.86 -5.15
CA GLU A 56 -1.25 2.74 -5.40
C GLU A 56 -1.99 1.47 -5.85
N LEU A 57 -3.17 1.18 -5.28
CA LEU A 57 -4.01 0.07 -5.73
C LEU A 57 -4.50 0.27 -7.17
N LEU A 58 -4.92 1.49 -7.51
CA LEU A 58 -5.35 1.84 -8.87
C LEU A 58 -4.17 1.73 -9.85
N GLY A 59 -3.01 2.27 -9.49
CA GLY A 59 -1.78 2.17 -10.28
C GLY A 59 -1.35 0.72 -10.52
N ALA A 60 -1.37 -0.11 -9.47
CA ALA A 60 -1.04 -1.53 -9.58
C ALA A 60 -2.02 -2.29 -10.50
N SER A 61 -3.32 -1.96 -10.46
CA SER A 61 -4.31 -2.52 -11.37
C SER A 61 -4.02 -2.20 -12.83
N LEU A 62 -3.56 -0.97 -13.12
CA LEU A 62 -3.26 -0.52 -14.48
C LEU A 62 -2.01 -1.20 -15.02
N GLY A 63 -0.98 -1.38 -14.19
CA GLY A 63 0.25 -2.09 -14.55
C GLY A 63 0.07 -3.60 -14.80
N ASN A 64 -0.93 -4.23 -14.18
CA ASN A 64 -1.23 -5.65 -14.39
C ASN A 64 -2.05 -5.94 -15.67
N VAL A 65 -2.57 -4.90 -16.35
CA VAL A 65 -3.38 -5.05 -17.58
C VAL A 65 -2.53 -4.88 -18.85
N ALA A 66 -1.27 -4.46 -18.72
CA ALA A 66 -0.28 -4.36 -19.80
C ALA A 66 0.50 -5.66 -19.99
#